data_AF-A0A957RLX2-F1
#
_entry.id   AF-A0A957RLX2-F1
#
_cell.length_a   1.000
_cell.length_b   1.000
_cell.length_c   1.000
_cell.angle_alpha   90.00
_cell.angle_beta   90.00
_cell.angle_gamma   90.00
#
_symmetry.space_group_name_H-M   'P 1'
#
loop_
_entity.id
_entity.type
_entity.pdbx_description
1 polymer ?
#
loop_
_entity_poly.entity_id
_entity_poly.type
_entity_poly.pdbx_seq_one_letter_code
_entity_poly.pdbx_strand_id
1 'polypeptide(L)'
;QSLVMQTLNRLLERAAQRVRAQTGDIYRATVAGNSTMIHLFLGLPPDSIRLAPFITAANQPPPVRAGVLGLAISPQATVDCLPGVASYVGSDITAGVV
;
A
#
# COMPACT_ATOMS: atom_id res chain seq x y z
N GLN A 1 2.85 10.85 -2.01
CA GLN A 1 1.80 9.93 -2.50
C GLN A 1 1.79 9.77 -4.03
N SER A 2 1.64 10.84 -4.81
CA SER A 2 1.48 10.76 -6.28
C SER A 2 2.54 9.91 -7.02
N LEU A 3 3.82 10.06 -6.67
CA LEU A 3 4.91 9.28 -7.27
C LEU A 3 4.80 7.77 -7.01
N VAL A 4 4.37 7.37 -5.80
CA VAL A 4 4.15 5.96 -5.44
C VAL A 4 2.99 5.40 -6.27
N MET A 5 1.87 6.12 -6.34
CA MET A 5 0.70 5.71 -7.12
C MET A 5 1.03 5.59 -8.62
N GLN A 6 1.75 6.55 -9.17
CA GLN A 6 2.16 6.52 -10.57
C GLN A 6 3.04 5.30 -10.89
N THR A 7 3.93 4.94 -9.97
CA THR A 7 4.78 3.75 -10.12
C THR A 7 3.96 2.48 -10.04
N LEU A 8 3.10 2.36 -9.03
CA LEU A 8 2.24 1.18 -8.84
C LEU A 8 1.29 0.95 -10.01
N ASN A 9 0.60 2.00 -10.47
CA ASN A 9 -0.34 1.89 -11.58
C ASN A 9 0.37 1.44 -12.88
N ARG A 10 1.56 1.97 -13.14
CA ARG A 10 2.38 1.53 -14.29
C ARG A 10 2.81 0.07 -14.17
N LEU A 11 3.14 -0.40 -12.97
CA LEU A 11 3.51 -1.80 -12.74
C LEU A 11 2.31 -2.75 -12.85
N LEU A 12 1.14 -2.34 -12.35
CA LEU A 12 -0.11 -3.08 -12.48
C LEU A 12 -0.50 -3.27 -13.95
N GLU A 13 -0.44 -2.20 -14.76
CA GLU A 13 -0.68 -2.29 -16.20
C GLU A 13 0.26 -3.29 -16.88
N ARG A 14 1.57 -3.20 -16.59
CA ARG A 14 2.56 -4.14 -17.14
C ARG A 14 2.32 -5.58 -16.71
N ALA A 15 1.93 -5.80 -15.46
CA ALA A 15 1.64 -7.13 -14.93
C ALA A 15 0.38 -7.72 -15.59
N ALA A 16 -0.71 -6.94 -15.70
CA ALA A 16 -1.95 -7.35 -16.33
C ALA A 16 -1.76 -7.69 -17.83
N GLN A 17 -0.98 -6.87 -18.55
CA GLN A 17 -0.66 -7.12 -19.97
C GLN A 17 0.03 -8.46 -20.20
N ARG A 18 0.95 -8.88 -19.31
CA ARG A 18 1.66 -10.16 -19.43
C ARG A 18 0.75 -11.38 -19.38
N VAL A 19 -0.37 -11.27 -18.67
CA VAL A 19 -1.37 -12.35 -18.52
C VAL A 19 -2.63 -12.10 -19.35
N ARG A 20 -2.62 -11.08 -20.22
CA ARG A 20 -3.78 -10.66 -21.04
C ARG A 20 -5.05 -10.38 -20.22
N ALA A 21 -4.88 -9.86 -19.00
CA ALA A 21 -5.97 -9.41 -18.14
C ALA A 21 -6.12 -7.88 -18.20
N GLN A 22 -7.26 -7.36 -17.72
CA GLN A 22 -7.44 -5.92 -17.50
C GLN A 22 -7.23 -5.63 -16.01
N THR A 23 -6.66 -4.46 -15.67
CA THR A 23 -6.51 -4.08 -14.26
C THR A 23 -7.85 -3.91 -13.56
N GLY A 24 -8.92 -3.60 -14.31
CA GLY A 24 -10.30 -3.57 -13.83
C GLY A 24 -10.83 -4.92 -13.33
N ASP A 25 -10.20 -6.03 -13.71
CA ASP A 25 -10.56 -7.38 -13.24
C ASP A 25 -9.88 -7.72 -11.89
N ILE A 26 -9.09 -6.80 -11.32
CA ILE A 26 -8.43 -6.99 -10.03
C ILE A 26 -9.35 -6.45 -8.92
N TYR A 27 -9.90 -7.35 -8.11
CA TYR A 27 -10.86 -7.04 -7.04
C TYR A 27 -10.26 -6.99 -5.63
N ARG A 28 -9.00 -7.38 -5.47
CA ARG A 28 -8.30 -7.33 -4.19
C ARG A 28 -6.81 -7.08 -4.40
N ALA A 29 -6.22 -6.26 -3.54
CA ALA A 29 -4.79 -6.04 -3.49
C ALA A 29 -4.32 -6.07 -2.03
N THR A 30 -3.16 -6.68 -1.80
CA THR A 30 -2.47 -6.64 -0.51
C THR A 30 -1.18 -5.85 -0.70
N VAL A 31 -0.96 -4.84 0.14
CA VAL A 31 0.21 -3.95 0.06
C VAL A 31 1.08 -4.17 1.27
N ALA A 32 2.35 -4.44 1.02
CA ALA A 32 3.36 -4.61 2.04
C ALA A 32 4.49 -3.58 1.86
N GLY A 33 5.03 -3.09 2.97
CA GLY A 33 6.14 -2.15 2.97
C GLY A 33 6.47 -1.66 4.38
N ASN A 34 7.60 -0.98 4.53
CA ASN A 34 7.90 -0.25 5.75
C ASN A 34 6.89 0.85 6.06
N SER A 35 6.83 1.24 7.34
CA SER A 35 5.88 2.21 7.87
C SER A 35 5.82 3.49 7.04
N THR A 36 6.98 4.04 6.67
CA THR A 36 7.06 5.25 5.84
C THR A 36 6.40 5.06 4.48
N MET A 37 6.65 3.93 3.80
CA MET A 37 6.04 3.64 2.50
C MET A 37 4.52 3.44 2.60
N ILE A 38 4.03 2.77 3.64
CA ILE A 38 2.60 2.60 3.89
C ILE A 38 1.93 3.96 4.15
N HIS A 39 2.57 4.86 4.90
CA HIS A 39 2.04 6.21 5.12
C HIS A 39 2.01 7.02 3.82
N LEU A 40 3.10 7.00 3.03
CA LEU A 40 3.16 7.69 1.74
C LEU A 40 2.16 7.14 0.72
N PHE A 41 1.90 5.82 0.76
CA PHE A 41 0.90 5.14 -0.06
C PHE A 41 -0.52 5.58 0.33
N LEU A 42 -0.85 5.55 1.63
CA LEU A 42 -2.15 5.95 2.15
C LEU A 42 -2.39 7.47 2.16
N GLY A 43 -1.39 8.27 1.83
CA GLY A 43 -1.48 9.74 1.90
C GLY A 43 -1.44 10.29 3.33
N LEU A 44 -0.97 9.49 4.29
CA LEU A 44 -0.81 9.88 5.69
C LEU A 44 0.51 10.64 5.89
N PRO A 45 0.55 11.64 6.78
CA PRO A 45 1.78 12.37 7.09
C PRO A 45 2.80 11.45 7.78
N PRO A 46 4.04 11.30 7.26
CA PRO A 46 5.06 10.43 7.84
C PRO A 46 5.94 11.14 8.89
N ASP A 47 5.73 12.42 9.18
CA ASP A 47 6.63 13.24 10.00
C ASP A 47 6.86 12.71 11.42
N SER A 48 5.85 12.10 12.03
CA SER A 48 5.95 11.54 13.38
C SER A 48 6.85 10.29 13.46
N ILE A 49 7.12 9.64 12.33
CA ILE A 49 7.96 8.42 12.27
C ILE A 49 9.41 8.76 12.64
N ARG A 50 9.90 9.94 12.24
CA ARG A 50 11.30 10.37 12.47
C ARG A 50 11.50 11.18 13.76
N LEU A 51 10.42 11.62 14.40
CA LEU A 51 10.47 12.49 15.58
C LEU A 51 10.22 11.65 16.83
N ALA A 52 11.04 11.83 17.87
CA ALA A 52 10.83 11.18 19.15
C ALA A 52 9.39 11.44 19.65
N PRO A 53 8.63 10.42 20.10
CA PRO A 53 9.05 9.06 20.45
C PRO A 53 8.98 8.01 19.31
N PHE A 54 9.08 8.43 18.05
CA PHE A 54 9.13 7.59 16.84
C PHE A 54 7.84 6.81 16.57
N ILE A 55 6.69 7.48 16.73
CA ILE A 55 5.36 6.87 16.60
C ILE A 55 4.81 6.95 15.18
N THR A 56 4.20 5.86 14.72
CA THR A 56 3.46 5.80 13.46
C THR A 56 2.04 6.35 13.65
N ALA A 57 1.47 6.96 12.61
CA ALA A 57 0.09 7.41 12.64
C ALA A 57 -0.91 6.24 12.58
N ALA A 58 -0.54 5.16 11.88
CA ALA A 58 -1.30 3.91 11.86
C ALA A 58 -0.36 2.69 11.71
N ASN A 59 -0.51 1.70 12.59
CA ASN A 59 0.16 0.39 12.49
C ASN A 59 -0.70 -0.66 11.79
N GLN A 60 -2.02 -0.52 11.88
CA GLN A 60 -3.02 -1.40 11.27
C GLN A 60 -4.09 -0.54 10.60
N PRO A 61 -3.77 0.08 9.45
CA PRO A 61 -4.77 0.84 8.69
C PRO A 61 -5.93 -0.10 8.28
N PRO A 62 -7.19 0.35 8.36
CA PRO A 62 -8.32 -0.44 7.89
C PRO A 62 -8.23 -0.67 6.38
N PRO A 63 -8.89 -1.71 5.85
CA PRO A 63 -9.00 -1.90 4.41
C PRO A 63 -9.60 -0.66 3.74
N VAL A 64 -8.99 -0.24 2.63
CA VAL A 64 -9.45 0.93 1.85
C VAL A 64 -9.91 0.52 0.47
N ARG A 65 -10.84 1.29 -0.12
CA ARG A 65 -11.27 1.06 -1.51
C ARG A 65 -10.23 1.62 -2.47
N ALA A 66 -9.91 0.86 -3.52
CA ALA A 66 -8.96 1.29 -4.54
C ALA A 66 -9.34 2.62 -5.21
N GLY A 67 -10.64 2.85 -5.45
CA GLY A 67 -11.13 4.10 -6.02
C GLY A 67 -10.91 5.33 -5.12
N VAL A 68 -10.96 5.16 -3.79
CA VAL A 68 -10.66 6.23 -2.83
C VAL A 68 -9.16 6.52 -2.82
N LEU A 69 -8.35 5.48 -2.98
CA LEU A 69 -6.90 5.55 -2.88
C LEU A 69 -6.22 6.04 -4.17
N GLY A 70 -6.89 5.93 -5.33
CA GLY A 70 -6.33 6.23 -6.64
C GLY A 70 -5.51 5.10 -7.26
N LEU A 71 -5.70 3.86 -6.78
CA LEU A 71 -5.07 2.66 -7.34
C LEU A 71 -5.86 2.21 -8.56
N ALA A 72 -5.20 2.05 -9.71
CA ALA A 72 -5.82 1.79 -11.02
C ALA A 72 -6.23 0.32 -11.22
N ILE A 73 -6.99 -0.21 -10.26
CA ILE A 73 -7.68 -1.51 -10.32
C ILE A 73 -9.21 -1.28 -10.27
N SER A 74 -10.01 -2.34 -10.09
CA SER A 74 -11.46 -2.16 -9.90
C SER A 74 -11.74 -1.11 -8.80
N PRO A 75 -12.58 -0.09 -9.03
CA PRO A 75 -12.82 0.96 -8.03
C PRO A 75 -13.36 0.42 -6.69
N GLN A 76 -14.08 -0.69 -6.76
CA GLN A 76 -14.64 -1.40 -5.61
C GLN A 76 -13.66 -2.39 -4.98
N ALA A 77 -12.46 -2.58 -5.55
CA ALA A 77 -11.48 -3.48 -4.99
C ALA A 77 -11.09 -3.05 -3.57
N THR A 78 -10.89 -4.06 -2.73
CA THR A 78 -10.37 -3.85 -1.37
C THR A 78 -8.85 -3.88 -1.41
N VAL A 79 -8.22 -2.87 -0.79
CA VAL A 79 -6.78 -2.76 -0.62
C VAL A 79 -6.46 -2.94 0.86
N ASP A 80 -5.85 -4.07 1.18
CA ASP A 80 -5.41 -4.42 2.53
C ASP A 80 -3.93 -4.03 2.67
N CYS A 81 -3.61 -3.16 3.63
CA CYS A 81 -2.20 -2.90 3.98
C CYS A 81 -1.82 -3.83 5.12
N LEU A 82 -0.77 -4.63 4.94
CA LEU A 82 -0.34 -5.56 5.97
C LEU A 82 0.16 -4.78 7.21
N PRO A 83 -0.11 -5.29 8.42
CA PRO A 83 0.29 -4.63 9.64
C PRO A 83 1.82 -4.62 9.79
N GLY A 84 2.37 -3.47 10.15
CA GLY A 84 3.76 -3.40 10.63
C GLY A 84 3.84 -3.93 12.07
N VAL A 85 4.98 -4.52 12.45
CA VAL A 85 5.20 -5.02 13.83
C VAL A 85 5.72 -3.92 14.76
N ALA A 86 6.44 -2.94 14.22
CA ALA A 86 6.98 -1.77 14.93
C ALA A 86 7.36 -0.66 13.94
N SER A 87 7.68 0.55 14.42
CA SER A 87 7.99 1.73 13.60
C SER A 87 9.03 1.50 12.49
N TYR A 88 9.96 0.56 12.68
CA TYR A 88 11.00 0.16 11.72
C TYR A 88 10.86 -1.26 11.16
N VAL A 89 9.95 -2.08 11.69
CA VAL A 89 9.67 -3.42 11.15
C VAL A 89 8.39 -3.33 10.34
N GLY A 90 8.60 -3.00 9.08
CA GLY A 90 7.56 -2.97 8.06
C GLY A 90 6.92 -4.32 7.83
N SER A 91 5.78 -4.29 7.15
CA SER A 91 5.12 -5.52 6.75
C SER A 91 5.83 -6.25 5.61
N ASP A 92 6.85 -5.64 5.01
CA ASP A 92 7.80 -6.30 4.10
C ASP A 92 8.65 -7.36 4.81
N ILE A 93 8.98 -7.15 6.08
CA ILE A 93 9.66 -8.16 6.92
C ILE A 93 8.68 -9.24 7.39
N THR A 94 7.46 -8.88 7.80
CA THR A 94 6.49 -9.89 8.24
C THR A 94 5.89 -10.71 7.12
N ALA A 95 5.70 -10.14 5.93
CA ALA A 95 5.22 -10.90 4.77
C ALA A 95 6.21 -12.00 4.34
N GLY A 96 7.50 -11.86 4.63
CA GLY A 96 8.51 -12.89 4.34
C GLY A 96 8.59 -14.03 5.36
N VAL A 97 7.90 -13.92 6.51
CA VAL A 97 7.87 -14.96 7.56
C VAL A 97 6.72 -15.95 7.34
N VAL A 98 5.73 -15.60 6.49
CA VAL A 98 4.51 -16.39 6.24
C VAL A 98 4.63 -17.20 4.95
#